data_AF-F3AW30-F1
#
_entry.id   AF-F3AW30-F1
#
_cell.length_a   1.000
_cell.length_b   1.000
_cell.length_c   1.000
_cell.angle_alpha   90.00
_cell.angle_beta   90.00
_cell.angle_gamma   90.00
#
_symmetry.space_group_name_H-M   'P 1'
#
loop_
_entity.id
_entity.type
_entity.pdbx_description
1 polymer ?
#
loop_
_entity_poly.entity_id
_entity_poly.type
_entity_poly.pdbx_seq_one_letter_code
_entity_poly.pdbx_strand_id
1 'polypeptide(L)' 'MELIICIIVGIIIGIVFGRRVFRSDVVGSLRVDQSDPDSGPYLFLELSHEGVDAIYKKKYVVLKVNIQDYISHE' A
#
# COMPACT_ATOMS: atom_id res chain seq x y z
N MET A 1 -34.32 -4.55 23.34
CA MET A 1 -33.74 -3.28 22.82
C MET A 1 -32.24 -3.23 23.12
N GLU A 2 -31.82 -3.49 24.36
CA GLU A 2 -30.42 -3.47 24.78
C GLU A 2 -29.49 -4.45 24.04
N LEU A 3 -29.92 -5.70 23.83
CA LEU A 3 -29.15 -6.68 23.04
C LEU A 3 -28.87 -6.22 21.60
N ILE A 4 -29.85 -5.58 20.97
CA ILE A 4 -29.71 -5.06 19.59
C ILE A 4 -28.69 -3.93 19.56
N ILE A 5 -28.69 -3.06 20.57
CA ILE A 5 -27.72 -1.96 20.70
C ILE A 5 -26.30 -2.51 20.90
N CYS A 6 -26.12 -3.51 21.77
CA CYS A 6 -24.80 -4.14 21.99
C CYS A 6 -24.24 -4.77 20.71
N ILE A 7 -25.07 -5.43 19.90
CA ILE A 7 -24.66 -6.04 18.64
C ILE A 7 -24.22 -4.96 17.64
N ILE A 8 -24.99 -3.88 17.50
CA ILE A 8 -24.67 -2.78 16.58
C ILE A 8 -23.33 -2.12 16.97
N VAL A 9 -23.11 -1.88 18.27
CA VAL A 9 -21.85 -1.31 18.76
C VAL A 9 -20.67 -2.24 18.47
N GLY A 10 -20.83 -3.55 18.71
CA GLY A 10 -19.80 -4.54 18.39
C GLY A 10 -19.44 -4.56 16.90
N ILE A 11 -20.44 -4.48 16.02
CA ILE A 11 -20.23 -4.40 14.56
C ILE A 11 -19.48 -3.13 14.18
N ILE A 12 -19.88 -1.96 14.72
CA ILE A 12 -19.20 -0.70 14.43
C ILE A 12 -17.74 -0.74 14.89
N ILE A 13 -17.47 -1.23 16.10
CA ILE A 13 -16.10 -1.38 16.60
C ILE A 13 -15.30 -2.32 15.69
N GLY A 14 -15.87 -3.47 15.34
CA GLY A 14 -15.23 -4.43 14.43
C GLY A 14 -14.89 -3.83 13.07
N ILE A 15 -15.80 -3.04 12.49
CA ILE A 15 -15.57 -2.36 11.22
C ILE A 15 -14.47 -1.29 11.34
N VAL A 16 -14.48 -0.49 12.41
CA VAL A 16 -13.48 0.57 12.62
C VAL A 16 -12.09 -0.02 12.84
N PHE A 17 -11.98 -1.04 13.69
CA PHE A 17 -10.72 -1.71 13.99
C PHE A 17 -10.21 -2.48 12.78
N GLY A 18 -11.10 -3.21 12.09
CA GLY A 18 -10.78 -3.90 10.84
C GLY A 18 -10.23 -2.92 9.80
N ARG A 19 -10.90 -1.80 9.53
CA ARG A 19 -10.40 -0.79 8.59
C ARG A 19 -9.04 -0.20 8.98
N ARG A 20 -8.72 -0.11 10.27
CA ARG A 20 -7.43 0.43 10.73
C ARG A 20 -6.29 -0.57 10.61
N VAL A 21 -6.55 -1.84 10.89
CA VAL A 21 -5.56 -2.94 10.76
C VAL A 21 -5.35 -3.33 9.29
N PHE A 22 -6.42 -3.33 8.50
CA PHE A 22 -6.39 -3.64 7.06
C PHE A 22 -6.15 -2.42 6.17
N ARG A 23 -6.00 -1.22 6.75
CA ARG A 23 -5.24 -0.17 6.07
C ARG A 23 -3.81 -0.69 6.01
N SER A 24 -3.53 -1.47 4.99
CA SER A 24 -2.18 -1.78 4.55
C SER A 24 -1.51 -0.45 4.34
N ASP A 25 -0.79 0.02 5.35
CA ASP A 25 0.02 1.24 5.27
C ASP A 25 0.99 0.99 4.12
N VAL A 26 0.65 1.53 2.96
CA VAL A 26 1.47 1.46 1.77
C VAL A 26 2.78 2.14 2.16
N VAL A 27 3.84 1.35 2.27
CA VAL A 27 5.12 1.84 2.80
C VAL A 27 5.89 2.66 1.76
N GLY A 28 5.41 2.65 0.51
CA GLY A 28 6.01 3.39 -0.59
C GLY A 28 5.45 2.96 -1.94
N SER A 29 6.08 3.45 -2.99
CA SER A 29 5.77 3.11 -4.37
C SER A 29 6.80 2.17 -4.97
N LEU A 30 6.33 1.25 -5.80
CA LEU A 30 7.17 0.52 -6.74
C LEU A 30 6.89 1.12 -8.12
N ARG A 31 7.81 1.95 -8.61
CA ARG A 31 7.70 2.56 -9.92
C ARG A 31 8.23 1.59 -10.97
N VAL A 32 7.40 1.32 -11.97
CA VAL A 32 7.72 0.47 -13.12
C VAL A 32 7.91 1.40 -14.31
N ASP A 33 9.11 1.41 -14.87
CA ASP A 33 9.47 2.19 -16.04
C ASP A 33 9.66 1.24 -17.23
N GLN A 34 8.84 1.43 -18.26
CA GLN A 34 8.83 0.60 -19.48
C GLN A 34 9.31 1.37 -20.70
N SER A 35 10.00 2.47 -20.48
CA SER A 35 10.39 3.40 -21.54
C SER A 35 11.44 2.86 -22.51
N ASP A 36 12.22 1.85 -22.12
CA ASP A 36 13.16 1.15 -23.00
C ASP A 36 12.48 -0.13 -23.54
N PRO A 37 12.19 -0.21 -24.84
CA PRO A 37 11.57 -1.38 -25.44
C PRO A 37 12.52 -2.58 -25.60
N ASP A 38 13.83 -2.36 -25.58
CA ASP A 38 14.86 -3.39 -25.78
C ASP A 38 15.35 -3.98 -24.46
N SER A 39 15.38 -3.16 -23.42
CA SER A 39 15.70 -3.56 -22.04
C SER A 39 14.39 -3.63 -21.25
N GLY A 40 13.91 -4.83 -20.90
CA GLY A 40 12.63 -5.02 -20.19
C GLY A 40 12.43 -4.15 -18.93
N PRO A 41 11.22 -4.15 -18.34
CA PRO A 41 10.77 -3.11 -17.40
C PRO A 41 11.69 -2.92 -16.19
N TYR A 42 12.09 -1.67 -15.95
CA TYR A 42 12.88 -1.28 -14.80
C TYR A 42 11.99 -1.05 -13.57
N LEU A 43 12.48 -1.47 -12.40
CA LEU A 43 11.77 -1.35 -11.13
C LEU A 43 12.55 -0.43 -10.20
N PHE A 44 11.90 0.66 -9.76
CA PHE A 44 12.43 1.60 -8.79
C PHE A 44 11.61 1.55 -7.51
N LEU A 45 12.28 1.25 -6.40
CA LEU A 45 11.66 1.26 -5.08
C LEU A 45 11.75 2.66 -4.48
N GLU A 46 10.60 3.29 -4.25
CA GLU A 46 10.47 4.63 -3.68
C GLU A 46 9.85 4.52 -2.29
N LEU A 47 10.63 4.86 -1.26
CA LEU A 47 10.19 4.75 0.14
C LEU A 47 10.22 6.11 0.81
N SER A 48 9.21 6.38 1.62
CA SER A 48 9.28 7.47 2.59
C SER A 48 10.16 7.06 3.77
N HIS A 49 10.56 8.02 4.62
CA HIS A 49 11.32 7.73 5.83
C HIS A 49 10.61 6.71 6.74
N GLU A 50 9.29 6.80 6.85
CA GLU A 50 8.47 5.82 7.59
C GLU A 50 8.43 4.45 6.89
N GLY A 51 8.48 4.44 5.56
CA GLY A 51 8.52 3.24 4.74
C GLY A 51 9.79 2.41 4.91
N VAL A 52 10.93 3.09 4.98
CA VAL A 52 12.24 2.47 5.28
C VAL A 52 12.17 1.76 6.64
N ASP A 53 11.69 2.47 7.65
CA ASP A 53 11.50 1.96 9.00
C ASP A 53 10.58 0.72 9.03
N ALA A 54 9.52 0.73 8.22
CA ALA A 54 8.60 -0.38 8.10
C ALA A 54 9.22 -1.62 7.45
N ILE A 55 10.10 -1.46 6.45
CA ILE A 55 10.81 -2.57 5.81
C ILE A 55 11.75 -3.26 6.79
N TYR A 56 12.45 -2.52 7.65
CA TYR A 56 13.33 -3.12 8.65
C TYR A 56 12.58 -3.88 9.76
N LYS A 57 11.34 -3.50 10.06
CA LYS A 57 10.56 -4.02 11.19
C LYS A 57 9.57 -5.11 10.80
N LYS A 58 9.14 -5.18 9.53
CA LYS A 58 8.07 -6.07 9.06
C LYS A 58 8.59 -7.12 8.08
N LYS A 59 8.12 -8.36 8.23
CA LYS A 59 8.46 -9.48 7.32
C LYS A 59 7.90 -9.30 5.92
N TYR A 60 6.77 -8.61 5.78
CA TYR A 60 6.10 -8.32 4.52
C TYR A 60 5.58 -6.89 4.54
N VAL A 61 5.67 -6.21 3.41
CA VAL A 61 5.16 -4.85 3.20
C VAL A 61 4.32 -4.78 1.94
N VAL A 62 3.41 -3.82 1.89
CA VAL A 62 2.60 -3.53 0.70
C VAL A 62 3.12 -2.25 0.06
N LEU A 63 3.38 -2.30 -1.25
CA LEU A 63 3.82 -1.18 -2.06
C LEU A 63 2.72 -0.82 -3.06
N LYS A 64 2.57 0.47 -3.34
CA LYS A 64 1.71 0.93 -4.43
C LYS A 64 2.49 0.83 -5.73
N VAL A 65 2.01 0.02 -6.67
CA VAL A 65 2.63 -0.07 -8.00
C VAL A 65 2.23 1.16 -8.82
N ASN A 66 3.21 1.85 -9.38
CA ASN A 66 3.01 2.97 -10.30
C ASN A 66 3.66 2.64 -11.64
N ILE A 67 2.84 2.41 -12.67
CA ILE A 67 3.30 2.07 -14.03
C ILE A 67 3.17 3.34 -14.87
N GLN A 68 4.29 3.90 -15.30
CA GLN A 68 4.34 5.12 -16.11
C GLN A 68 5.52 5.04 -17.09
N ASP A 69 5.27 5.48 -18.32
CA ASP A 69 6.31 5.68 -19.34
C ASP A 69 6.85 7.10 -19.18
N TYR A 70 8.09 7.21 -18.70
CA TYR A 70 8.69 8.50 -18.35
C TYR A 70 9.52 9.11 -19.49
N ILE A 71 9.89 8.32 -20.50
CA ILE A 71 10.59 8.82 -21.68
C ILE A 71 9.58 9.02 -22.82
N SER A 72 9.30 10.29 -23.13
CA SER A 72 8.56 10.65 -24.33
C SER A 72 9.39 10.25 -25.55
N HIS A 73 8.81 9.43 -26.42
CA HIS A 73 9.38 9.19 -27.73
C HIS A 73 9.02 10.41 -28.60
N GLU A 74 9.95 11.38 -28.73
CA GLU A 74 9.92 12.39 -29.79
C GLU A 74 10.56 11.86 -31.08
#